data_AF-A0A6P0IVI3-F1
#
_entry.id   AF-A0A6P0IVI3-F1
#
_cell.length_a   1.000
_cell.length_b   1.000
_cell.length_c   1.000
_cell.angle_alpha   90.00
_cell.angle_beta   90.00
_cell.angle_gamma   90.00
#
_symmetry.space_group_name_H-M   'P 1'
#
loop_
_entity.id
_entity.type
_entity.pdbx_description
1 polymer ?
#
loop_
_entity_poly.entity_id
_entity_poly.type
_entity_poly.pdbx_seq_one_letter_code
_entity_poly.pdbx_strand_id
1 'polypeptide(L)'
;LSPLLGLAGFYGSPFHLKTEAAIEISAVEEHEILRGRIDVLVLQDQFWVLVIESKQAGFSLKSAIPQALTYMMANPNQLRPSFGLVTNGTNFRFLKLTKSGRPMYALSDEFTLYRGNDWYNVLRILKRIAELVVM
;
A
#
# COMPACT_ATOMS: atom_id res chain seq x y z
N LEU A 1 -1.88 -8.41 -7.53
CA LEU A 1 -2.61 -7.35 -6.79
C LEU A 1 -4.04 -7.15 -7.27
N SER A 2 -4.27 -6.81 -8.56
CA SER A 2 -5.62 -6.45 -9.07
C SER A 2 -6.75 -7.44 -8.70
N PRO A 3 -6.57 -8.78 -8.78
CA PRO A 3 -7.61 -9.71 -8.35
C PRO A 3 -8.02 -9.58 -6.87
N LEU A 4 -7.06 -9.32 -5.97
CA LEU A 4 -7.34 -9.15 -4.55
C LEU A 4 -8.13 -7.86 -4.27
N LEU A 5 -7.81 -6.78 -4.98
CA LEU A 5 -8.56 -5.53 -4.88
C LEU A 5 -10.00 -5.68 -5.39
N GLY A 6 -10.18 -6.41 -6.49
CA GLY A 6 -11.50 -6.75 -7.03
C GLY A 6 -12.33 -7.60 -6.07
N LEU A 7 -11.74 -8.65 -5.49
CA LEU A 7 -12.41 -9.49 -4.48
C LEU A 7 -12.74 -8.75 -3.18
N ALA A 8 -12.03 -7.67 -2.88
CA ALA A 8 -12.32 -6.78 -1.76
C ALA A 8 -13.36 -5.68 -2.10
N GLY A 9 -13.80 -5.59 -3.35
CA GLY A 9 -14.85 -4.66 -3.79
C GLY A 9 -14.37 -3.26 -4.19
N PHE A 10 -13.06 -3.00 -4.25
CA PHE A 10 -12.52 -1.64 -4.48
C PHE A 10 -12.76 -1.08 -5.89
N TYR A 11 -13.23 -1.91 -6.84
CA TYR A 11 -13.60 -1.46 -8.20
C TYR A 11 -15.09 -1.11 -8.33
N GLY A 12 -15.89 -1.34 -7.30
CA GLY A 12 -17.32 -1.04 -7.28
C GLY A 12 -17.66 0.19 -6.44
N SER A 13 -18.89 0.67 -6.58
CA SER A 13 -19.46 1.69 -5.69
C SER A 13 -19.37 1.23 -4.22
N PRO A 14 -19.04 2.13 -3.26
CA PRO A 14 -18.85 3.57 -3.43
C PRO A 14 -17.40 3.99 -3.70
N PHE A 15 -16.46 3.08 -4.00
CA PHE A 15 -15.05 3.43 -4.14
C PHE A 15 -14.75 4.17 -5.45
N HIS A 16 -13.97 5.25 -5.32
CA HIS A 16 -13.36 5.93 -6.46
C HIS A 16 -11.86 5.70 -6.43
N LEU A 17 -11.37 4.93 -7.39
CA LEU A 17 -9.95 4.68 -7.61
C LEU A 17 -9.34 5.89 -8.32
N LYS A 18 -8.36 6.53 -7.69
CA LYS A 18 -7.51 7.54 -8.33
C LYS A 18 -6.10 6.98 -8.48
N THR A 19 -5.42 7.37 -9.53
CA THR A 19 -3.99 7.05 -9.76
C THR A 19 -3.19 8.33 -9.64
N GLU A 20 -2.14 8.31 -8.81
CA GLU A 20 -1.16 9.41 -8.75
C GLU A 20 -0.03 9.18 -9.76
N ALA A 21 0.76 10.23 -10.01
CA ALA A 21 1.94 10.12 -10.84
C ALA A 21 2.89 9.05 -10.28
N ALA A 22 3.35 8.16 -11.16
CA ALA A 22 4.29 7.12 -10.78
C ALA A 22 5.64 7.74 -10.39
N ILE A 23 6.31 7.12 -9.42
CA ILE A 23 7.59 7.60 -8.88
C ILE A 23 8.70 6.66 -9.33
N GLU A 24 9.72 7.20 -9.99
CA GLU A 24 10.92 6.43 -10.31
C GLU A 24 11.78 6.24 -9.06
N ILE A 25 12.27 5.02 -8.87
CA ILE A 25 13.20 4.68 -7.80
C ILE A 25 14.44 4.02 -8.39
N SER A 26 15.59 4.31 -7.79
CA SER A 26 16.85 3.67 -8.15
C SER A 26 17.63 3.28 -6.89
N ALA A 27 18.25 2.12 -6.92
CA ALA A 27 19.16 1.66 -5.88
C ALA A 27 20.46 1.20 -6.53
N VAL A 28 21.58 1.39 -5.84
CA VAL A 28 22.87 0.82 -6.25
C VAL A 28 23.05 -0.47 -5.47
N GLU A 29 23.11 -1.59 -6.19
CA GLU A 29 23.40 -2.90 -5.61
C GLU A 29 24.67 -3.43 -6.26
N GLU A 30 25.72 -3.61 -5.44
CA GLU A 30 27.08 -3.94 -5.88
C GLU A 30 27.60 -3.01 -6.98
N HIS A 31 27.48 -3.42 -8.25
CA HIS A 31 27.94 -2.70 -9.44
C HIS A 31 26.82 -2.41 -10.44
N GLU A 32 25.56 -2.67 -10.09
CA GLU A 32 24.39 -2.41 -10.93
C GLU A 32 23.49 -1.33 -10.33
N ILE A 33 22.91 -0.51 -11.22
CA ILE A 33 21.84 0.42 -10.85
C ILE A 33 20.53 -0.31 -11.08
N LEU A 34 19.92 -0.76 -9.99
CA LEU A 34 18.55 -1.26 -10.01
C LEU A 34 17.60 -0.09 -10.26
N ARG A 35 16.67 -0.26 -11.19
CA ARG A 35 15.61 0.71 -11.47
C ARG A 35 14.25 0.09 -11.23
N GLY A 36 13.38 0.86 -10.59
CA GLY A 36 12.00 0.50 -10.32
C GLY A 36 11.08 1.70 -10.46
N ARG A 37 9.78 1.43 -10.33
CA ARG A 37 8.72 2.42 -10.34
C ARG A 37 7.76 2.10 -9.21
N ILE A 38 7.20 3.13 -8.59
CA ILE A 38 6.12 3.00 -7.63
C ILE A 38 4.87 3.59 -8.25
N ASP A 39 3.90 2.72 -8.52
CA ASP A 39 2.55 3.13 -8.91
C ASP A 39 1.72 3.32 -7.64
N VAL A 40 0.96 4.41 -7.59
CA VAL A 40 0.22 4.79 -6.39
C VAL A 40 -1.26 4.86 -6.73
N LEU A 41 -2.05 4.07 -6.01
CA LEU A 41 -3.50 4.06 -6.07
C LEU A 41 -4.05 4.69 -4.79
N VAL A 42 -5.01 5.59 -4.94
CA VAL A 42 -5.71 6.24 -3.82
C VAL A 42 -7.17 5.85 -3.87
N LEU A 43 -7.67 5.36 -2.73
CA LEU A 43 -9.05 4.94 -2.54
C LEU A 43 -9.67 5.78 -1.43
N GLN A 44 -10.65 6.60 -1.81
CA GLN A 44 -11.44 7.45 -0.91
C GLN A 44 -10.61 8.38 -0.02
N ASP A 45 -9.43 8.79 -0.47
CA ASP A 45 -8.50 9.64 0.30
C ASP A 45 -8.29 9.13 1.75
N GLN A 46 -8.38 7.81 1.96
CA GLN A 46 -8.21 7.14 3.26
C GLN A 46 -7.40 5.83 3.15
N PHE A 47 -7.29 5.25 1.95
CA PHE A 47 -6.46 4.08 1.70
C PHE A 47 -5.53 4.29 0.50
N TRP A 48 -4.23 4.16 0.74
CA TRP A 48 -3.19 4.24 -0.29
C TRP A 48 -2.61 2.86 -0.59
N VAL A 49 -2.52 2.50 -1.86
CA VAL A 49 -1.85 1.27 -2.31
C VAL A 49 -0.67 1.65 -3.18
N LEU A 50 0.53 1.35 -2.70
CA LEU A 50 1.78 1.59 -3.40
C LEU A 50 2.30 0.27 -3.96
N VAL A 51 2.41 0.21 -5.27
CA VAL A 51 2.84 -0.97 -6.02
C VAL A 51 4.23 -0.72 -6.56
N ILE A 52 5.21 -1.45 -6.03
CA ILE A 52 6.58 -1.44 -6.53
C ILE A 52 6.64 -2.35 -7.75
N GLU A 53 6.90 -1.76 -8.91
CA GLU A 53 7.21 -2.47 -10.14
C GLU A 53 8.71 -2.36 -10.41
N SER A 54 9.41 -3.50 -10.44
CA SER A 54 10.83 -3.52 -10.80
C SER A 54 11.17 -4.79 -11.56
N LYS A 55 12.17 -4.70 -12.44
CA LYS A 55 12.61 -5.84 -13.25
C LYS A 55 13.50 -6.81 -12.47
N GLN A 56 14.10 -6.35 -11.38
CA GLN A 56 15.05 -7.09 -10.55
C GLN A 56 14.49 -7.22 -9.14
N ALA A 57 14.62 -8.40 -8.53
CA ALA A 57 14.01 -8.75 -7.23
C ALA A 57 14.54 -7.94 -6.01
N GLY A 58 15.38 -6.93 -6.23
CA GLY A 58 16.14 -6.23 -5.18
C GLY A 58 15.36 -5.17 -4.38
N PHE A 59 14.21 -4.67 -4.86
CA PHE A 59 13.47 -3.65 -4.11
C PHE A 59 12.64 -4.25 -2.98
N SER A 60 13.16 -4.14 -1.74
CA SER A 60 12.41 -4.47 -0.53
C SER A 60 11.21 -3.55 -0.36
N LEU A 61 10.07 -4.09 0.10
CA LEU A 61 8.89 -3.29 0.47
C LEU A 61 9.23 -2.16 1.46
N LYS A 62 10.25 -2.36 2.29
CA LYS A 62 10.72 -1.35 3.25
C LYS A 62 11.07 -0.02 2.58
N SER A 63 11.62 -0.06 1.35
CA SER A 63 12.02 1.14 0.61
C SER A 63 10.84 2.05 0.23
N ALA A 64 9.63 1.49 0.06
CA ALA A 64 8.44 2.26 -0.29
C ALA A 64 7.58 2.69 0.91
N ILE A 65 7.93 2.27 2.14
CA ILE A 65 7.22 2.69 3.37
C ILE A 65 7.32 4.21 3.58
N PRO A 66 8.50 4.86 3.47
CA PRO A 66 8.58 6.32 3.58
C PRO A 66 7.69 7.02 2.56
N GLN A 67 7.66 6.54 1.31
CA GLN A 67 6.81 7.10 0.27
C GLN A 67 5.33 6.96 0.60
N ALA A 68 4.90 5.79 1.10
CA ALA A 68 3.53 5.58 1.55
C ALA A 68 3.14 6.56 2.65
N LEU A 69 4.01 6.73 3.65
CA LEU A 69 3.78 7.65 4.76
C LEU A 69 3.69 9.11 4.29
N THR A 70 4.47 9.53 3.30
CA THR A 70 4.37 10.88 2.70
C THR A 70 2.96 11.16 2.19
N TYR A 71 2.40 10.24 1.39
CA TYR A 71 1.03 10.37 0.89
C TYR A 71 -0.02 10.34 2.00
N MET A 72 0.10 9.41 2.95
CA MET A 72 -0.84 9.28 4.07
C MET A 72 -0.80 10.50 5.02
N MET A 73 0.38 11.10 5.20
CA MET A 73 0.55 12.34 5.98
C MET A 73 -0.10 13.55 5.31
N ALA A 74 -0.04 13.62 3.98
CA ALA A 74 -0.65 14.69 3.18
C ALA A 74 -2.19 14.66 3.19
N ASN A 75 -2.82 13.56 3.65
CA ASN A 75 -4.27 13.49 3.79
C ASN A 75 -4.79 14.62 4.72
N PRO A 76 -5.73 15.47 4.29
CA PRO A 76 -6.26 16.55 5.13
C PRO A 76 -7.10 16.03 6.31
N ASN A 77 -7.65 14.82 6.24
CA ASN A 77 -8.43 14.26 7.33
C ASN A 77 -7.52 13.78 8.47
N GLN A 78 -7.68 14.40 9.64
CA GLN A 78 -6.89 14.11 10.85
C GLN A 78 -7.68 13.31 11.91
N LEU A 79 -9.00 13.23 11.77
CA LEU A 79 -9.89 12.61 12.77
C LEU A 79 -9.91 11.08 12.64
N ARG A 80 -9.68 10.55 11.44
CA ARG A 80 -9.72 9.11 11.16
C ARG A 80 -8.34 8.55 10.83
N PRO A 81 -8.06 7.29 11.20
CA PRO A 81 -6.84 6.62 10.76
C PRO A 81 -6.81 6.48 9.23
N SER A 82 -5.66 6.74 8.63
CA SER A 82 -5.39 6.41 7.23
C SER A 82 -4.73 5.04 7.15
N PHE A 83 -5.03 4.29 6.10
CA PHE A 83 -4.46 2.98 5.84
C PHE A 83 -3.56 3.02 4.61
N GLY A 84 -2.53 2.18 4.62
CA GLY A 84 -1.62 2.01 3.50
C GLY A 84 -1.37 0.53 3.21
N LEU A 85 -1.06 0.22 1.96
CA LEU A 85 -0.54 -1.07 1.54
C LEU A 85 0.67 -0.81 0.64
N VAL A 86 1.82 -1.38 1.00
CA VAL A 86 2.98 -1.46 0.11
C VAL A 86 3.10 -2.90 -0.39
N THR A 87 3.27 -3.08 -1.69
CA THR A 87 3.35 -4.40 -2.33
C THR A 87 4.22 -4.38 -3.57
N ASN A 88 4.83 -5.51 -3.90
CA ASN A 88 5.52 -5.76 -5.18
C ASN A 88 4.76 -6.80 -6.04
N GLY A 89 3.48 -7.02 -5.73
CA GLY A 89 2.63 -8.01 -6.39
C GLY A 89 2.59 -9.37 -5.69
N THR A 90 3.68 -9.80 -5.04
CA THR A 90 3.77 -11.08 -4.32
C THR A 90 3.84 -10.93 -2.80
N ASN A 91 4.42 -9.84 -2.31
CA ASN A 91 4.55 -9.52 -0.89
C ASN A 91 3.66 -8.33 -0.54
N PHE A 92 3.18 -8.26 0.70
CA PHE A 92 2.26 -7.24 1.19
C PHE A 92 2.65 -6.79 2.59
N ARG A 93 2.70 -5.48 2.80
CA ARG A 93 2.89 -4.85 4.11
C ARG A 93 1.84 -3.76 4.29
N PHE A 94 0.99 -3.91 5.31
CA PHE A 94 -0.03 -2.91 5.62
C PHE A 94 0.52 -1.87 6.61
N LEU A 95 0.02 -0.65 6.46
CA LEU A 95 0.34 0.50 7.29
C LEU A 95 -0.94 1.07 7.88
N LYS A 96 -0.86 1.56 9.11
CA LYS A 96 -1.90 2.39 9.73
C LYS A 96 -1.23 3.66 10.24
N LEU A 97 -1.78 4.82 9.90
CA LEU A 97 -1.35 6.13 10.38
C LEU A 97 -2.49 6.79 11.15
N THR A 98 -2.20 7.30 12.34
CA THR A 98 -3.11 8.13 13.14
C THR A 98 -2.51 9.50 13.33
N LYS A 99 -3.31 10.56 13.15
CA LYS A 99 -2.89 11.97 13.27
C LYS A 99 -3.61 12.73 14.39
N SER A 100 -4.42 12.05 15.20
CA SER A 100 -5.04 12.63 16.39
C SER A 100 -3.98 12.88 17.47
N GLY A 101 -3.46 14.11 17.53
CA GLY A 101 -2.33 14.48 18.39
C GLY A 101 -0.99 14.30 17.67
N ARG A 102 -0.06 13.50 18.23
CA ARG A 102 1.22 13.21 17.58
C ARG A 102 1.03 12.16 16.48
N PRO A 103 1.47 12.40 15.23
CA PRO A 103 1.42 11.40 14.18
C PRO A 103 2.16 10.12 14.59
N MET A 104 1.48 8.97 14.50
CA MET A 104 2.04 7.65 14.78
C MET A 104 1.65 6.67 13.69
N TYR A 105 2.59 5.81 13.30
CA TYR A 105 2.31 4.74 12.36
C TYR A 105 2.69 3.38 12.94
N ALA A 106 2.00 2.35 12.45
CA ALA A 106 2.30 0.95 12.72
C ALA A 106 2.32 0.16 11.42
N LEU A 107 3.08 -0.93 11.41
CA LEU A 107 3.19 -1.86 10.30
C LEU A 107 2.60 -3.21 10.72
N SER A 108 1.87 -3.88 9.83
CA SER A 108 1.52 -5.30 10.01
C SER A 108 2.76 -6.18 9.95
N ASP A 109 2.64 -7.49 10.11
CA ASP A 109 3.65 -8.42 9.57
C ASP A 109 3.71 -8.35 8.04
N GLU A 110 4.78 -8.89 7.45
CA GLU A 110 4.85 -9.07 6.00
C GLU A 110 4.19 -10.37 5.59
N PHE A 111 3.23 -10.26 4.67
CA PHE A 111 2.53 -11.38 4.07
C PHE A 111 3.08 -11.67 2.68
N THR A 112 3.00 -12.92 2.23
CA THR A 112 3.37 -13.30 0.86
C THR A 112 2.39 -14.29 0.25
N LEU A 113 2.16 -14.22 -1.06
CA LEU A 113 1.30 -15.19 -1.77
C LEU A 113 1.78 -16.64 -1.63
N TYR A 114 3.07 -16.84 -1.35
CA TYR A 114 3.69 -18.16 -1.31
C TYR A 114 3.65 -18.85 0.05
N ARG A 115 3.12 -18.19 1.10
CA ARG A 115 3.11 -18.72 2.46
C ARG A 115 1.68 -19.07 2.91
N GLY A 116 1.35 -20.36 2.88
CA GLY A 116 0.12 -20.90 3.45
C GLY A 116 -1.13 -20.08 3.08
N ASN A 117 -1.81 -19.57 4.10
CA ASN A 117 -3.05 -18.81 3.96
C ASN A 117 -2.86 -17.28 4.03
N ASP A 118 -1.64 -16.78 3.82
CA ASP A 118 -1.36 -15.33 3.85
C ASP A 118 -2.20 -14.56 2.85
N TRP A 119 -2.47 -15.11 1.66
CA TRP A 119 -3.35 -14.48 0.68
C TRP A 119 -4.78 -14.28 1.21
N TYR A 120 -5.28 -15.21 2.04
CA TYR A 120 -6.60 -15.11 2.66
C TYR A 120 -6.59 -14.03 3.75
N ASN A 121 -5.50 -13.94 4.53
CA ASN A 121 -5.31 -12.86 5.50
C ASN A 121 -5.25 -11.49 4.83
N VAL A 122 -4.52 -11.36 3.73
CA VAL A 122 -4.46 -10.15 2.91
C VAL A 122 -5.85 -9.76 2.42
N LEU A 123 -6.61 -10.70 1.86
CA LEU A 123 -7.98 -10.44 1.41
C LEU A 123 -8.91 -10.01 2.56
N ARG A 124 -8.81 -10.67 3.73
CA ARG A 124 -9.60 -10.32 4.91
C ARG A 124 -9.28 -8.91 5.42
N ILE A 125 -8.00 -8.54 5.45
CA ILE A 125 -7.58 -7.18 5.83
C ILE A 125 -8.11 -6.16 4.82
N LEU A 126 -7.98 -6.43 3.52
CA LEU A 126 -8.49 -5.55 2.46
C LEU A 126 -10.01 -5.32 2.59
N LYS A 127 -10.79 -6.38 2.82
CA LYS A 127 -12.24 -6.27 3.07
C LYS A 127 -12.54 -5.43 4.32
N ARG A 128 -11.79 -5.63 5.40
CA ARG A 128 -11.97 -4.83 6.62
C ARG A 128 -11.63 -3.35 6.39
N ILE A 129 -10.59 -3.05 5.62
CA ILE A 129 -10.26 -1.66 5.25
C ILE A 129 -11.38 -1.06 4.41
N ALA A 130 -11.93 -1.82 3.44
CA ALA A 130 -13.05 -1.37 2.63
C ALA A 130 -14.24 -0.93 3.50
N GLU A 131 -14.63 -1.75 4.49
CA GLU A 131 -15.69 -1.39 5.45
C GLU A 131 -15.37 -0.10 6.24
N LEU A 132 -14.13 0.04 6.72
CA LEU A 132 -13.71 1.20 7.54
C LEU A 132 -13.64 2.50 6.75
N VAL A 133 -13.38 2.43 5.45
CA VAL A 133 -13.21 3.59 4.56
C VAL A 133 -14.54 4.09 4.02
N VAL A 134 -15.58 3.25 3.98
CA VAL A 134 -16.93 3.60 3.51
C VAL A 134 -17.80 4.24 4.60
N MET A 135 -17.53 3.96 5.88
CA MET A 135 -18.22 4.61 7.02
C MET A 135 -17.83 6.09 7.18
#